data_AF-A0A3M1EDH5-F1
#
_entry.id   AF-A0A3M1EDH5-F1
#
_cell.length_a   1.000
_cell.length_b   1.000
_cell.length_c   1.000
_cell.angle_alpha   90.00
_cell.angle_beta   90.00
_cell.angle_gamma   90.00
#
_symmetry.space_group_name_H-M   'P 1'
#
loop_
_entity.id
_entity.type
_entity.pdbx_description
1 polymer ?
#
loop_
_entity_poly.entity_id
_entity_poly.type
_entity_poly.pdbx_seq_one_letter_code
_entity_poly.pdbx_strand_id
1 'polypeptide(L)'
;MCEMADLVAGRLRRLGAAPQLIATEGAPPVVYAELGDGPGTLLIYNHYDVQPPEPLELWETDPFEPTIRDGKLYARGVADNKGSMLARMQAVEAWLEIMGDLVETGMADDVTARDYRAILAWLGVSSR
;
A
#
# COMPACT_ATOMS: atom_id res chain seq x y z
N MET A 1 10.22 6.06 9.49
CA MET A 1 9.67 5.00 8.60
C MET A 1 8.31 4.47 9.07
N CYS A 2 8.02 4.48 10.39
CA CYS A 2 6.67 4.18 10.91
C CYS A 2 5.57 5.16 10.41
N GLU A 3 5.91 6.43 10.17
CA GLU A 3 4.96 7.44 9.71
C GLU A 3 4.19 7.05 8.44
N MET A 4 4.86 6.47 7.43
CA MET A 4 4.18 6.01 6.22
C MET A 4 3.23 4.85 6.50
N ALA A 5 3.61 3.93 7.39
CA ALA A 5 2.73 2.84 7.82
C ALA A 5 1.49 3.38 8.55
N ASP A 6 1.66 4.40 9.38
CA ASP A 6 0.56 5.07 10.08
C ASP A 6 -0.38 5.80 9.11
N LEU A 7 0.14 6.43 8.06
CA LEU A 7 -0.66 7.07 7.01
C LEU A 7 -1.47 6.04 6.22
N VAL A 8 -0.86 4.91 5.85
CA VAL A 8 -1.53 3.80 5.17
C VAL A 8 -2.63 3.22 6.07
N ALA A 9 -2.30 2.89 7.32
CA ALA A 9 -3.27 2.40 8.30
C ALA A 9 -4.40 3.42 8.52
N GLY A 10 -4.09 4.72 8.59
CA GLY A 10 -5.07 5.79 8.71
C GLY A 10 -6.04 5.82 7.53
N ARG A 11 -5.57 5.54 6.31
CA ARG A 11 -6.41 5.46 5.12
C ARG A 11 -7.29 4.22 5.12
N LEU A 12 -6.74 3.07 5.47
CA LEU A 12 -7.51 1.82 5.64
C LEU A 12 -8.59 1.94 6.72
N ARG A 13 -8.32 2.64 7.83
CA ARG A 13 -9.35 2.93 8.86
C ARG A 13 -10.50 3.77 8.30
N ARG A 14 -10.24 4.74 7.43
CA ARG A 14 -11.30 5.55 6.79
C ARG A 14 -12.19 4.72 5.88
N LEU A 15 -11.70 3.60 5.38
CA LEU A 15 -12.49 2.62 4.63
C LEU A 15 -13.35 1.69 5.49
N GLY A 16 -13.28 1.82 6.82
CA GLY A 16 -13.98 0.94 7.75
C GLY A 16 -13.22 -0.34 8.09
N ALA A 17 -11.98 -0.50 7.61
CA ALA A 17 -11.14 -1.63 7.96
C ALA A 17 -10.49 -1.45 9.34
N ALA A 18 -10.02 -2.55 9.93
CA ALA A 18 -9.30 -2.56 11.21
C ALA A 18 -7.81 -2.96 10.99
N PRO A 19 -6.95 -2.03 10.55
CA PRO A 19 -5.57 -2.36 10.20
C PRO A 19 -4.74 -2.73 11.41
N GLN A 20 -3.90 -3.76 11.22
CA GLN A 20 -2.90 -4.24 12.15
C GLN A 20 -1.52 -3.82 11.67
N LEU A 21 -0.72 -3.25 12.57
CA LEU A 21 0.70 -2.98 12.34
C LEU A 21 1.51 -4.14 12.89
N ILE A 22 2.05 -4.96 12.00
CA ILE A 22 2.81 -6.15 12.36
C ILE A 22 4.29 -5.78 12.38
N ALA A 23 4.90 -5.83 13.56
CA ALA A 23 6.30 -5.47 13.74
C ALA A 23 7.22 -6.42 12.95
N THR A 24 8.24 -5.84 12.32
CA THR A 24 9.28 -6.58 11.58
C THR A 24 10.66 -6.17 12.10
N GLU A 25 11.55 -7.13 12.27
CA GLU A 25 12.91 -6.85 12.72
C GLU A 25 13.72 -6.16 11.61
N GLY A 26 14.37 -5.03 11.92
CA GLY A 26 15.21 -4.29 10.97
C GLY A 26 14.46 -3.60 9.83
N ALA A 27 13.13 -3.61 9.83
CA ALA A 27 12.29 -3.01 8.81
C ALA A 27 11.04 -2.33 9.41
N PRO A 28 10.40 -1.41 8.67
CA PRO A 28 9.10 -0.84 9.03
C PRO A 28 7.98 -1.90 9.09
N PRO A 29 6.96 -1.69 9.93
CA PRO A 29 5.92 -2.68 10.15
C PRO A 29 5.10 -2.97 8.89
N VAL A 30 4.70 -4.22 8.70
CA VAL A 30 3.69 -4.56 7.70
C VAL A 30 2.35 -3.97 8.12
N VAL A 31 1.63 -3.35 7.19
CA VAL A 31 0.24 -2.94 7.41
C VAL A 31 -0.68 -3.97 6.78
N TYR A 32 -1.45 -4.66 7.62
CA TYR A 32 -2.43 -5.65 7.20
C TYR A 32 -3.83 -5.16 7.52
N ALA A 33 -4.78 -5.27 6.59
CA ALA A 33 -6.19 -5.03 6.88
C ALA A 33 -7.09 -5.90 6.02
N GLU A 34 -8.24 -6.29 6.58
CA GLU A 34 -9.34 -6.95 5.89
C GLU A 34 -10.54 -6.02 5.79
N LEU A 35 -11.29 -6.11 4.68
CA LEU A 35 -12.53 -5.38 4.47
C LEU A 35 -13.52 -6.19 3.63
N GLY A 36 -14.80 -6.18 4.01
CA GLY A 36 -15.85 -6.96 3.36
C GLY A 36 -15.99 -8.39 3.90
N ASP A 37 -17.13 -9.02 3.63
CA ASP A 37 -17.51 -10.35 4.12
C ASP A 37 -17.99 -11.29 3.00
N GLY A 38 -17.72 -10.91 1.74
CA GLY A 38 -18.05 -11.71 0.57
C GLY A 38 -17.35 -13.06 0.52
N PRO A 39 -17.86 -14.03 -0.26
CA PRO A 39 -17.38 -15.41 -0.29
C PRO A 39 -16.02 -15.60 -0.99
N GLY A 40 -15.56 -14.62 -1.78
CA GLY A 40 -14.23 -14.61 -2.39
C GLY A 40 -13.27 -13.67 -1.66
N THR A 41 -11.96 -13.85 -1.85
CA THR A 41 -10.95 -12.93 -1.29
C THR A 41 -9.98 -12.46 -2.37
N LEU A 42 -9.81 -11.15 -2.49
CA LEU A 42 -8.78 -10.51 -3.28
C LEU A 42 -7.68 -10.00 -2.35
N LEU A 43 -6.48 -10.56 -2.49
CA LEU A 43 -5.28 -10.05 -1.82
C LEU A 43 -4.64 -8.96 -2.68
N ILE A 44 -4.51 -7.77 -2.11
CA ILE A 44 -3.73 -6.68 -2.69
C ILE A 44 -2.42 -6.58 -1.91
N TYR A 45 -1.31 -6.80 -2.61
CA TYR A 45 0.02 -6.62 -2.07
C TYR A 45 0.66 -5.36 -2.65
N ASN A 46 1.26 -4.54 -1.78
CA ASN A 46 1.93 -3.28 -2.10
C ASN A 46 3.20 -3.11 -1.23
N HIS A 47 3.94 -2.03 -1.48
CA HIS A 47 4.98 -1.54 -0.57
C HIS A 47 4.97 -0.01 -0.51
N TYR A 48 5.34 0.55 0.64
CA TYR A 48 5.35 2.01 0.87
C TYR A 48 6.76 2.60 1.03
N ASP A 49 7.79 1.76 1.06
CA ASP A 49 9.18 2.20 0.98
C ASP A 49 9.53 2.61 -0.46
N VAL A 50 10.60 3.38 -0.60
CA VAL A 50 11.10 3.85 -1.89
C VAL A 50 12.61 3.71 -1.90
N GLN A 51 13.20 3.54 -3.09
CA GLN A 51 14.65 3.55 -3.23
C GLN A 51 15.25 4.93 -2.92
N PRO A 52 16.53 5.00 -2.51
CA PRO A 52 17.26 6.25 -2.43
C PRO A 52 17.17 7.04 -3.74
N PRO A 53 17.09 8.38 -3.69
CA PRO A 53 16.93 9.20 -4.88
C PRO A 53 18.25 9.44 -5.64
N GLU A 54 19.41 9.17 -5.04
CA GLU A 54 20.70 9.50 -5.62
C GLU A 54 20.97 8.80 -6.96
N PRO A 55 21.75 9.43 -7.86
CA PRO A 55 22.35 10.76 -7.75
C PRO A 55 21.34 11.91 -7.95
N LEU A 56 21.38 12.92 -7.06
CA LEU A 56 20.39 14.01 -7.02
C LEU A 56 20.51 14.97 -8.22
N GLU A 57 21.72 15.14 -8.75
CA GLU A 57 22.02 16.02 -9.89
C GLU A 57 21.40 15.57 -11.21
N LEU A 58 20.94 14.32 -11.31
CA LEU A 58 20.22 13.82 -12.49
C LEU A 58 18.72 14.12 -12.43
N TRP A 59 18.22 14.62 -11.30
CA TRP A 59 16.82 15.02 -11.18
C TRP A 59 16.61 16.45 -11.66
N GLU A 60 15.57 16.65 -12.47
CA GLU A 60 15.15 17.99 -12.92
C GLU A 60 14.41 18.78 -11.83
N THR A 61 13.83 18.10 -10.85
CA THR A 61 13.13 18.66 -9.68
C THR A 61 13.46 17.83 -8.46
N ASP A 62 13.28 18.37 -7.26
CA ASP A 62 13.51 17.59 -6.04
C ASP A 62 12.75 16.24 -6.10
N PRO A 63 13.43 15.10 -5.84
CA PRO A 63 12.84 13.78 -5.96
C PRO A 63 11.62 13.56 -5.06
N PHE A 64 11.50 14.31 -3.97
CA PHE A 64 10.39 14.21 -3.02
C PHE A 64 9.40 15.38 -3.11
N GLU A 65 9.57 16.28 -4.08
CA GLU A 65 8.61 17.34 -4.44
C GLU A 65 7.81 16.91 -5.70
N PRO A 66 6.58 16.37 -5.55
CA PRO A 66 5.82 15.86 -6.69
C PRO A 66 5.53 16.96 -7.70
N THR A 67 6.07 16.81 -8.91
CA THR A 67 5.98 17.84 -9.96
C THR A 67 5.34 17.27 -11.22
N ILE A 68 4.37 18.00 -11.80
CA ILE A 68 3.77 17.61 -13.08
C ILE A 68 4.55 18.22 -14.24
N ARG A 69 4.98 17.39 -15.19
CA ARG A 69 5.60 17.82 -16.47
C ARG A 69 5.00 17.01 -17.60
N ASP A 70 4.62 17.66 -18.70
CA ASP A 70 4.03 17.00 -19.89
C ASP A 70 2.89 16.00 -19.56
N GLY A 71 2.04 16.37 -18.59
CA GLY A 71 0.92 15.55 -18.13
C GLY A 71 1.29 14.33 -17.28
N LYS A 72 2.55 14.20 -16.85
CA LYS A 72 3.05 13.10 -16.00
C LYS A 72 3.51 13.64 -14.65
N LEU A 73 3.26 12.86 -13.59
CA LEU A 73 3.73 13.17 -12.24
C LEU A 73 5.13 12.57 -12.02
N TYR A 74 6.09 13.42 -11.67
CA TYR A 74 7.47 13.05 -11.37
C TYR A 74 7.75 13.23 -9.89
N ALA A 75 8.07 12.11 -9.22
CA ALA A 75 8.67 12.04 -7.89
C ALA A 75 9.11 10.60 -7.61
N ARG A 76 10.05 10.43 -6.68
CA ARG A 76 10.46 9.14 -6.14
C ARG A 76 9.26 8.47 -5.48
N GLY A 77 9.01 7.23 -5.88
CA GLY A 77 7.92 6.42 -5.35
C GLY A 77 6.60 6.51 -6.12
N VAL A 78 6.47 7.42 -7.10
CA VAL A 78 5.21 7.59 -7.85
C VAL A 78 4.85 6.31 -8.62
N ALA A 79 5.76 5.82 -9.46
CA ALA A 79 5.52 4.58 -10.20
C ALA A 79 5.73 3.32 -9.35
N ASP A 80 6.73 3.36 -8.46
CA ASP A 80 7.17 2.23 -7.64
C ASP A 80 7.22 2.60 -6.15
N ASN A 81 6.15 2.41 -5.39
CA ASN A 81 4.83 1.88 -5.80
C ASN A 81 3.65 2.73 -5.30
N LYS A 82 3.92 3.89 -4.70
CA LYS A 82 2.92 4.69 -3.98
C LYS A 82 1.76 5.13 -4.88
N GLY A 83 1.99 5.43 -6.15
CA GLY A 83 0.91 5.79 -7.08
C GLY A 83 -0.05 4.63 -7.34
N SER A 84 0.48 3.42 -7.59
CA SER A 84 -0.33 2.22 -7.80
C SER A 84 -1.08 1.80 -6.53
N MET A 85 -0.41 1.83 -5.38
CA MET A 85 -1.01 1.58 -4.08
C MET A 85 -2.18 2.53 -3.82
N LEU A 86 -1.97 3.84 -4.02
CA LEU A 86 -3.03 4.84 -3.84
C LEU A 86 -4.18 4.66 -4.82
N ALA A 87 -3.90 4.32 -6.09
CA ALA A 87 -4.95 4.09 -7.08
C ALA A 87 -5.87 2.92 -6.69
N ARG A 88 -5.31 1.82 -6.17
CA ARG A 88 -6.08 0.67 -5.68
C ARG A 88 -6.92 1.02 -4.46
N MET A 89 -6.33 1.71 -3.47
CA MET A 89 -7.07 2.20 -2.32
C MET A 89 -8.23 3.09 -2.78
N GLN A 90 -7.96 4.07 -3.65
CA GLN A 90 -8.97 5.00 -4.18
C GLN A 90 -10.10 4.30 -4.93
N ALA A 91 -9.81 3.23 -5.67
CA ALA A 91 -10.82 2.44 -6.35
C ALA A 91 -11.78 1.76 -5.36
N VAL A 92 -11.25 1.27 -4.24
CA VAL A 92 -12.07 0.69 -3.16
C VAL A 92 -12.88 1.77 -2.45
N GLU A 93 -12.29 2.94 -2.16
CA GLU A 93 -13.04 4.07 -1.57
C GLU A 93 -14.22 4.47 -2.47
N ALA A 94 -13.97 4.64 -3.78
CA ALA A 94 -14.97 5.03 -4.75
C ALA A 94 -16.05 3.95 -4.93
N TRP A 95 -15.68 2.66 -4.91
CA TRP A 95 -16.64 1.57 -4.96
C TRP A 95 -17.56 1.59 -3.76
N LEU A 96 -17.02 1.69 -2.54
CA LEU A 96 -17.81 1.72 -1.31
C LEU A 96 -18.72 2.94 -1.25
N GLU A 97 -18.26 4.09 -1.75
CA GLU A 97 -19.07 5.31 -1.82
C GLU A 97 -20.29 5.15 -2.76
N ILE A 98 -20.13 4.47 -3.89
CA ILE A 98 -21.17 4.36 -4.92
C ILE A 98 -22.07 3.13 -4.69
N MET A 99 -21.48 2.00 -4.32
CA MET A 99 -22.14 0.69 -4.26
C MET A 99 -22.52 0.27 -2.83
N GLY A 100 -21.80 0.76 -1.81
CA GLY A 100 -22.10 0.54 -0.39
C GLY A 100 -21.31 -0.59 0.27
N ASP A 101 -21.15 -1.73 -0.39
CA ASP A 101 -20.51 -2.92 0.20
C ASP A 101 -19.66 -3.72 -0.80
N LEU A 102 -18.91 -4.69 -0.25
CA LEU A 102 -18.04 -5.61 -0.98
C LEU A 102 -18.64 -7.03 -0.91
N VAL A 103 -19.85 -7.21 -1.45
CA VAL A 103 -20.69 -8.43 -1.30
C VAL A 103 -20.09 -9.69 -1.91
N GLU A 104 -19.26 -9.55 -2.94
CA GLU A 104 -18.71 -10.69 -3.69
C GLU A 104 -17.24 -10.98 -3.37
N THR A 105 -16.53 -10.08 -2.67
CA THR A 105 -15.08 -10.20 -2.46
C THR A 105 -14.63 -9.44 -1.22
N GLY A 106 -14.09 -10.14 -0.21
CA GLY A 106 -13.28 -9.53 0.84
C GLY A 106 -11.93 -9.06 0.28
N MET A 107 -11.42 -7.92 0.74
CA MET A 107 -10.10 -7.42 0.39
C MET A 107 -9.17 -7.57 1.57
N ALA A 108 -8.01 -8.20 1.36
CA ALA A 108 -6.87 -8.07 2.25
C ALA A 108 -5.86 -7.12 1.59
N ASP A 109 -5.50 -6.01 2.24
CA ASP A 109 -4.42 -5.13 1.76
C ASP A 109 -3.19 -5.34 2.66
N ASP A 110 -2.08 -5.70 2.03
CA ASP A 110 -0.80 -5.92 2.67
C ASP A 110 0.22 -4.94 2.07
N VAL A 111 0.68 -4.00 2.88
CA VAL A 111 1.71 -3.05 2.47
C VAL A 111 2.99 -3.31 3.25
N THR A 112 4.01 -3.78 2.54
CA THR A 112 5.31 -4.15 3.14
C THR A 112 6.38 -3.08 2.97
N ALA A 113 7.48 -3.33 3.67
CA ALA A 113 8.73 -2.62 3.50
C ALA A 113 9.93 -3.55 3.16
N ARG A 114 9.69 -4.74 2.55
CA ARG A 114 10.65 -5.56 1.73
C ARG A 114 10.59 -7.09 1.87
N ASP A 115 9.87 -7.71 2.81
CA ASP A 115 9.92 -9.19 2.97
C ASP A 115 8.55 -9.90 2.91
N TYR A 116 8.21 -10.38 1.71
CA TYR A 116 7.00 -11.19 1.47
C TYR A 116 7.03 -12.57 2.17
N ARG A 117 8.20 -13.05 2.60
CA ARG A 117 8.32 -14.38 3.24
C ARG A 117 7.73 -14.39 4.63
N ALA A 118 7.82 -13.28 5.35
CA ALA A 118 7.16 -13.10 6.64
C ALA A 118 5.63 -13.21 6.50
N ILE A 119 5.07 -12.71 5.40
CA ILE A 119 3.64 -12.79 5.08
C ILE A 119 3.23 -14.20 4.71
N LEU A 120 3.98 -14.85 3.81
CA LEU A 120 3.70 -16.24 3.46
C LEU A 120 3.75 -17.15 4.69
N ALA A 121 4.73 -16.94 5.59
CA ALA A 121 4.81 -17.65 6.85
C ALA A 121 3.61 -17.36 7.77
N TRP A 122 3.17 -16.10 7.87
CA TRP A 122 2.01 -15.68 8.67
C TRP A 122 0.68 -16.23 8.12
N LEU A 123 0.50 -16.23 6.80
CA LEU A 123 -0.65 -16.80 6.11
C LEU A 123 -0.66 -18.34 6.12
N GLY A 124 0.36 -18.99 6.69
CA GLY A 124 0.51 -20.45 6.65
C GLY A 124 0.77 -21.00 5.24
N VAL A 125 1.18 -20.15 4.30
CA VAL A 125 1.52 -20.52 2.93
C VAL A 125 2.99 -20.93 2.90
N SER A 126 3.25 -22.24 2.91
CA SER A 126 4.61 -22.75 2.69
C SER A 126 5.05 -22.38 1.28
N SER A 127 6.12 -21.59 1.17
CA SER A 127 6.89 -21.54 -0.08
C SER A 127 7.45 -22.95 -0.34
N ARG A 128 7.28 -23.47 -1.55
CA ARG A 128 7.96 -24.68 -2.00
C ARG A 128 9.35 -24.33 -2.53
#